data_AF-A0A7X9LBP0-F1
#
_entry.id   AF-A0A7X9LBP0-F1
#
_cell.length_a   1.000
_cell.length_b   1.000
_cell.length_c   1.000
_cell.angle_alpha   90.00
_cell.angle_beta   90.00
_cell.angle_gamma   90.00
#
_symmetry.space_group_name_H-M   'P 1'
#
loop_
_entity.id
_entity.type
_entity.pdbx_description
1 polymer ?
#
loop_
_entity_poly.entity_id
_entity_poly.type
_entity_poly.pdbx_seq_one_letter_code
_entity_poly.pdbx_strand_id
1 'polypeptide(L)'
;EPVGEAVRAWGRLGYPRRAQRLHAAAVEIVGRHGGEVPADPDALRALPGVGDYTAAAIASFAFGARRVVLDVNVRRVLARLDGGADTPLGSPTAAERRTAQAWLPPGEDAARWSVAAMELGATVCRASNPGCDSCPVRTDCRWRAAGRPPGPPRPRQQYAGTDRAARGHLLQRLRDRAPGDVLAAADLVHGWPDAAQADRALRSLVADGLLTAAADGYRL
;
A
#
# COMPACT_ATOMS: atom_id res chain seq x y z
N GLU A 1 1.33 0.50 23.92
CA GLU A 1 0.53 1.60 23.34
C GLU A 1 -0.78 1.07 22.76
N PRO A 2 -1.92 1.76 22.97
CA PRO A 2 -3.20 1.42 22.34
C PRO A 2 -3.18 1.61 20.82
N VAL A 3 -4.03 0.88 20.10
CA VAL A 3 -4.15 0.98 18.62
C VAL A 3 -4.52 2.39 18.13
N GLY A 4 -5.27 3.15 18.93
CA GLY A 4 -5.67 4.53 18.61
C GLY A 4 -4.48 5.49 18.47
N GLU A 5 -3.38 5.26 19.20
CA GLU A 5 -2.15 6.04 19.07
C GLU A 5 -1.47 5.78 17.73
N ALA A 6 -1.44 4.52 17.27
CA ALA A 6 -0.95 4.20 15.94
C ALA A 6 -1.78 4.86 14.84
N VAL A 7 -3.12 4.89 14.97
CA VAL A 7 -4.02 5.55 14.01
C VAL A 7 -3.85 7.08 14.01
N ARG A 8 -3.52 7.66 15.17
CA ARG A 8 -3.20 9.08 15.33
C ARG A 8 -1.85 9.40 14.67
N ALA A 9 -0.79 8.66 15.00
CA ALA A 9 0.54 8.80 14.40
C ALA A 9 0.54 8.61 12.88
N TRP A 10 -0.33 7.74 12.36
CA TRP A 10 -0.50 7.53 10.92
C TRP A 10 -0.98 8.77 10.16
N GLY A 11 -1.66 9.70 10.84
CA GLY A 11 -2.08 10.98 10.28
C GLY A 11 -2.77 10.86 8.91
N ARG A 12 -2.28 11.64 7.94
CA ARG A 12 -2.86 11.77 6.59
C ARG A 12 -2.24 10.85 5.53
N LEU A 13 -1.55 9.78 5.95
CA LEU A 13 -0.95 8.78 5.03
C LEU A 13 -1.98 7.94 4.25
N GLY A 14 -3.27 8.12 4.51
CA GLY A 14 -4.37 7.38 3.88
C GLY A 14 -4.46 5.91 4.32
N TYR A 15 -5.61 5.30 4.09
CA TYR A 15 -5.89 3.90 4.46
C TYR A 15 -5.56 3.58 5.94
N PRO A 16 -6.24 4.21 6.90
CA PRO A 16 -5.90 4.15 8.33
C PRO A 16 -5.95 2.75 8.94
N ARG A 17 -6.66 1.79 8.31
CA ARG A 17 -6.60 0.37 8.71
C ARG A 17 -5.19 -0.20 8.65
N ARG A 18 -4.30 0.35 7.80
CA ARG A 18 -2.89 -0.04 7.76
C ARG A 18 -2.18 0.24 9.08
N ALA A 19 -2.55 1.30 9.80
CA ALA A 19 -2.00 1.60 11.12
C ALA A 19 -2.39 0.53 12.15
N GLN A 20 -3.68 0.14 12.17
CA GLN A 20 -4.17 -0.92 13.04
C GLN A 20 -3.47 -2.26 12.74
N ARG A 21 -3.29 -2.58 11.46
CA ARG A 21 -2.64 -3.82 11.04
C ARG A 21 -1.15 -3.82 11.36
N LEU A 22 -0.47 -2.70 11.14
CA LEU A 22 0.94 -2.55 11.52
C LEU A 22 1.14 -2.70 13.03
N HIS A 23 0.29 -2.06 13.83
CA HIS A 23 0.31 -2.21 15.29
C HIS A 23 0.06 -3.66 15.71
N ALA A 24 -0.96 -4.31 15.15
CA ALA A 24 -1.25 -5.72 15.42
C ALA A 24 -0.09 -6.66 15.02
N ALA A 25 0.55 -6.40 13.88
CA ALA A 25 1.75 -7.14 13.46
C ALA A 25 2.91 -6.94 14.44
N ALA A 26 3.14 -5.73 14.93
CA ALA A 26 4.17 -5.46 15.92
C ALA A 26 3.90 -6.19 17.25
N VAL A 27 2.65 -6.19 17.72
CA VAL A 27 2.24 -6.95 18.91
C VAL A 27 2.49 -8.44 18.73
N GLU A 28 2.17 -8.99 17.56
CA GLU A 28 2.40 -10.40 17.25
C GLU A 28 3.89 -10.75 17.16
N ILE A 29 4.71 -9.89 16.55
CA ILE A 29 6.18 -10.03 16.50
C ILE A 29 6.77 -10.10 17.92
N VAL A 30 6.36 -9.20 18.80
CA VAL A 30 6.82 -9.23 20.21
C VAL A 30 6.35 -10.50 20.92
N GLY A 31 5.07 -10.85 20.78
CA GLY A 31 4.46 -11.96 21.53
C GLY A 31 4.86 -13.35 21.05
N ARG A 32 5.05 -13.56 19.74
CA ARG A 32 5.29 -14.88 19.14
C ARG A 32 6.69 -15.07 18.57
N HIS A 33 7.38 -13.98 18.27
CA HIS A 33 8.69 -13.99 17.61
C HIS A 33 9.79 -13.33 18.46
N GLY A 34 9.55 -13.14 19.76
CA GLY A 34 10.57 -12.60 20.69
C GLY A 34 10.98 -11.16 20.39
N GLY A 35 10.18 -10.40 19.63
CA GLY A 35 10.51 -9.05 19.20
C GLY A 35 11.33 -8.99 17.91
N GLU A 36 11.67 -10.13 17.31
CA GLU A 36 12.40 -10.19 16.05
C GLU A 36 11.47 -10.41 14.87
N VAL A 37 11.63 -9.62 13.81
CA VAL A 37 10.86 -9.82 12.57
C VAL A 37 11.29 -11.16 11.96
N PRO A 38 10.36 -12.09 11.66
CA PRO A 38 10.74 -13.39 11.11
C PRO A 38 11.29 -13.25 9.67
N ALA A 39 12.33 -14.02 9.35
CA ALA A 39 12.87 -14.09 8.00
C ALA A 39 12.07 -15.02 7.07
N ASP A 40 11.32 -15.98 7.65
CA ASP A 40 10.53 -16.94 6.91
C ASP A 40 9.31 -16.28 6.23
N PRO A 41 9.13 -16.44 4.90
CA PRO A 41 8.01 -15.83 4.19
C PRO A 41 6.62 -16.27 4.67
N ASP A 42 6.45 -17.51 5.16
CA ASP A 42 5.15 -17.99 5.62
C ASP A 42 4.82 -17.42 7.00
N ALA A 43 5.81 -17.33 7.89
CA ALA A 43 5.70 -16.59 9.15
C ALA A 43 5.39 -15.10 8.91
N LEU A 44 6.04 -14.47 7.91
CA LEU A 44 5.72 -13.09 7.53
C LEU A 44 4.27 -12.94 7.06
N ARG A 45 3.75 -13.86 6.23
CA ARG A 45 2.36 -13.84 5.76
C ARG A 45 1.34 -14.08 6.87
N ALA A 46 1.72 -14.77 7.94
CA ALA A 46 0.86 -14.97 9.09
C ALA A 46 0.61 -13.65 9.86
N LEU A 47 1.50 -12.66 9.72
CA LEU A 47 1.37 -11.38 10.42
C LEU A 47 0.18 -10.55 9.90
N PRO A 48 -0.58 -9.89 10.79
CA PRO A 48 -1.70 -9.02 10.43
C PRO A 48 -1.37 -7.97 9.36
N GLY A 49 -2.06 -8.04 8.22
CA GLY A 49 -1.92 -7.07 7.13
C GLY A 49 -0.69 -7.24 6.25
N VAL A 50 0.08 -8.32 6.44
CA VAL A 50 1.19 -8.69 5.56
C VAL A 50 0.68 -9.67 4.50
N GLY A 51 0.53 -9.19 3.26
CA GLY A 51 0.23 -10.05 2.12
C GLY A 51 1.50 -10.50 1.38
N ASP A 52 1.31 -11.28 0.31
CA ASP A 52 2.41 -11.82 -0.53
C ASP A 52 3.46 -10.77 -0.93
N TYR A 53 2.99 -9.58 -1.31
CA TYR A 53 3.87 -8.49 -1.71
C TYR A 53 4.77 -8.05 -0.56
N THR A 54 4.19 -7.75 0.60
CA THR A 54 4.91 -7.25 1.77
C THR A 54 5.83 -8.32 2.33
N ALA A 55 5.40 -9.58 2.38
CA ALA A 55 6.24 -10.70 2.79
C ALA A 55 7.45 -10.87 1.86
N ALA A 56 7.23 -10.83 0.54
CA ALA A 56 8.33 -10.89 -0.43
C ALA A 56 9.28 -9.68 -0.30
N ALA A 57 8.75 -8.49 -0.06
CA ALA A 57 9.54 -7.27 0.15
C ALA A 57 10.42 -7.37 1.39
N ILE A 58 9.87 -7.79 2.54
CA ILE A 58 10.64 -7.96 3.77
C ILE A 58 11.69 -9.05 3.60
N ALA A 59 11.30 -10.23 3.10
CA ALA A 59 12.22 -11.34 2.87
C ALA A 59 13.38 -10.96 1.93
N SER A 60 13.08 -10.22 0.85
CA SER A 60 14.08 -9.78 -0.12
C SER A 60 14.97 -8.67 0.43
N PHE A 61 14.38 -7.59 0.93
CA PHE A 61 15.12 -6.37 1.28
C PHE A 61 15.83 -6.45 2.63
N ALA A 62 15.22 -7.10 3.63
CA ALA A 62 15.81 -7.20 4.96
C ALA A 62 16.66 -8.47 5.12
N PHE A 63 16.29 -9.57 4.46
CA PHE A 63 16.91 -10.88 4.67
C PHE A 63 17.60 -11.46 3.44
N GLY A 64 17.69 -10.70 2.33
CA GLY A 64 18.43 -11.11 1.13
C GLY A 64 17.81 -12.29 0.37
N ALA A 65 16.57 -12.67 0.66
CA ALA A 65 15.93 -13.80 -0.02
C ALA A 65 15.76 -13.52 -1.51
N ARG A 66 16.03 -14.53 -2.35
CA ARG A 66 15.83 -14.46 -3.80
C ARG A 66 14.34 -14.50 -4.18
N ARG A 67 13.65 -13.38 -3.93
CA ARG A 67 12.23 -13.14 -4.18
C ARG A 67 12.07 -11.82 -4.93
N VAL A 68 11.24 -11.84 -5.97
CA VAL A 68 10.91 -10.64 -6.73
C VAL A 68 9.81 -9.86 -6.04
N VAL A 69 10.05 -8.56 -5.86
CA VAL A 69 9.10 -7.64 -5.25
C VAL A 69 8.26 -7.02 -6.34
N LEU A 70 7.10 -7.61 -6.60
CA LEU A 70 6.29 -7.32 -7.79
C LEU A 70 5.21 -6.26 -7.50
N ASP A 71 5.62 -5.00 -7.34
CA ASP A 71 4.71 -3.86 -7.21
C ASP A 71 4.20 -3.36 -8.57
N VAL A 72 3.38 -2.30 -8.58
CA VAL A 72 2.86 -1.69 -9.81
C VAL A 72 3.96 -1.08 -10.70
N ASN A 73 5.12 -0.75 -10.15
CA ASN A 73 6.25 -0.17 -10.87
C ASN A 73 7.06 -1.25 -11.58
N VAL A 74 7.48 -2.29 -10.87
CA VAL A 74 8.19 -3.46 -11.40
C VAL A 74 7.33 -4.17 -12.45
N ARG A 75 6.02 -4.32 -12.21
CA ARG A 75 5.10 -4.89 -13.21
C ARG A 75 5.09 -4.11 -14.51
N ARG A 76 5.07 -2.78 -14.43
CA ARG A 76 5.13 -1.91 -15.60
C ARG A 76 6.48 -1.98 -16.31
N VAL A 77 7.58 -2.00 -15.55
CA VAL A 77 8.93 -2.16 -16.11
C VAL A 77 9.01 -3.47 -16.90
N LEU A 78 8.62 -4.60 -16.31
CA LEU A 78 8.69 -5.90 -16.96
C LEU A 78 7.71 -6.04 -18.13
N ALA A 79 6.49 -5.50 -18.01
CA ALA A 79 5.54 -5.50 -19.10
C ALA A 79 6.05 -4.73 -20.32
N ARG A 80 6.73 -3.58 -20.10
CA ARG A 80 7.31 -2.78 -21.19
C ARG A 80 8.58 -3.40 -21.75
N LEU A 81 9.51 -3.78 -20.86
CA LEU A 81 10.82 -4.29 -21.21
C LEU A 81 10.72 -5.64 -21.93
N ASP A 82 10.05 -6.61 -21.29
CA ASP A 82 9.98 -8.00 -21.75
C ASP A 82 8.65 -8.32 -22.47
N GLY A 83 7.54 -7.75 -22.00
CA GLY A 83 6.21 -8.03 -22.57
C GLY A 83 5.84 -7.21 -23.81
N GLY A 84 6.55 -6.12 -24.10
CA GLY A 84 6.20 -5.20 -25.21
C GLY A 84 4.91 -4.39 -25.01
N ALA A 85 4.32 -4.41 -23.81
CA ALA A 85 3.04 -3.78 -23.48
C ALA A 85 3.19 -2.69 -22.41
N ASP A 86 2.31 -1.69 -22.43
CA ASP A 86 2.43 -0.52 -21.53
C ASP A 86 2.31 -0.88 -20.05
N THR A 87 1.22 -1.53 -19.64
CA THR A 87 1.03 -1.96 -18.26
C THR A 87 -0.07 -3.01 -18.15
N PRO A 88 0.09 -4.02 -17.27
CA PRO A 88 -0.99 -4.94 -16.95
C PRO A 88 -2.06 -4.23 -16.11
N LEU A 89 -3.30 -4.69 -16.22
CA LEU A 89 -4.43 -4.31 -15.37
C LEU A 89 -4.64 -5.35 -14.27
N GLY A 90 -5.34 -4.96 -13.20
CA GLY A 90 -5.74 -5.86 -12.12
C GLY A 90 -4.57 -6.37 -11.27
N SER A 91 -4.81 -7.48 -10.56
CA SER A 91 -3.85 -8.10 -9.65
C SER A 91 -2.76 -8.88 -10.38
N PRO A 92 -1.56 -9.06 -9.79
CA PRO A 92 -0.48 -9.82 -10.41
C PRO A 92 -0.85 -11.30 -10.61
N THR A 93 -0.75 -11.77 -11.86
CA THR A 93 -1.02 -13.14 -12.27
C THR A 93 0.15 -14.08 -11.94
N ALA A 94 -0.12 -15.40 -11.95
CA ALA A 94 0.94 -16.40 -11.78
C ALA A 94 1.99 -16.34 -12.91
N ALA A 95 1.58 -15.99 -14.14
CA ALA A 95 2.48 -15.82 -15.27
C ALA A 95 3.43 -14.63 -15.05
N GLU A 96 2.91 -13.47 -14.63
CA GLU A 96 3.74 -12.30 -14.30
C GLU A 96 4.76 -12.63 -13.19
N ARG A 97 4.35 -13.38 -12.17
CA ARG A 97 5.25 -13.81 -11.08
C ARG A 97 6.37 -14.73 -11.58
N ARG A 98 6.06 -15.68 -12.48
CA ARG A 98 7.08 -16.56 -13.07
C ARG A 98 8.08 -15.78 -13.92
N THR A 99 7.61 -14.88 -14.78
CA THR A 99 8.47 -14.00 -15.57
C THR A 99 9.37 -13.17 -14.66
N ALA A 100 8.78 -12.50 -13.66
CA ALA A 100 9.53 -11.68 -12.72
C ALA A 100 10.58 -12.47 -11.93
N GLN A 101 10.28 -13.72 -11.55
CA GLN A 101 11.25 -14.59 -10.87
C GLN A 101 12.42 -15.00 -11.79
N ALA A 102 12.18 -15.16 -13.10
CA ALA A 102 13.22 -15.48 -14.08
C ALA A 102 14.22 -14.34 -14.30
N TRP A 103 13.80 -13.09 -14.03
CA TRP A 103 14.67 -11.91 -14.10
C TRP A 103 15.59 -11.73 -12.89
N LEU A 104 15.38 -12.46 -11.79
CA LEU A 104 16.23 -12.33 -10.62
C LEU A 104 17.61 -12.95 -10.87
N PRO A 105 18.71 -12.21 -10.66
CA PRO A 105 20.04 -12.81 -10.63
C PRO A 105 20.15 -13.84 -9.49
N PRO A 106 21.15 -14.74 -9.54
CA PRO A 106 21.45 -15.63 -8.43
C PRO A 106 22.06 -14.85 -7.25
N GLY A 107 22.01 -15.44 -6.06
CA GLY A 107 22.66 -14.89 -4.86
C GLY A 107 22.08 -13.57 -4.37
N GLU A 108 22.92 -12.80 -3.67
CA GLU A 108 22.56 -11.58 -2.95
C GLU A 108 22.15 -10.43 -3.88
N ASP A 109 22.57 -10.47 -5.15
CA ASP A 109 22.20 -9.47 -6.16
C ASP A 109 20.69 -9.45 -6.45
N ALA A 110 19.94 -10.50 -6.09
CA ALA A 110 18.50 -10.56 -6.30
C ALA A 110 17.73 -9.45 -5.56
N ALA A 111 18.16 -9.13 -4.34
CA ALA A 111 17.57 -8.06 -3.54
C ALA A 111 17.88 -6.70 -4.18
N ARG A 112 19.14 -6.49 -4.56
CA ARG A 112 19.59 -5.27 -5.26
C ARG A 112 18.84 -5.06 -6.56
N TRP A 113 18.65 -6.11 -7.35
CA TRP A 113 17.87 -6.06 -8.58
C TRP A 113 16.42 -5.65 -8.31
N SER A 114 15.79 -6.21 -7.28
CA SER A 114 14.39 -5.90 -6.94
C SER A 114 14.21 -4.43 -6.53
N VAL A 115 15.13 -3.90 -5.72
CA VAL A 115 15.14 -2.46 -5.37
C VAL A 115 15.38 -1.60 -6.61
N ALA A 116 16.36 -1.96 -7.45
CA ALA A 116 16.67 -1.21 -8.65
C ALA A 116 15.53 -1.20 -9.68
N ALA A 117 14.82 -2.32 -9.86
CA ALA A 117 13.66 -2.41 -10.73
C ALA A 117 12.49 -1.55 -10.23
N MET A 118 12.27 -1.52 -8.91
CA MET A 118 11.26 -0.67 -8.28
C MET A 118 11.59 0.81 -8.48
N GLU A 119 12.84 1.20 -8.21
CA GLU A 119 13.34 2.57 -8.39
C GLU A 119 13.26 3.02 -9.85
N LEU A 120 13.69 2.17 -10.78
CA LEU A 120 13.60 2.42 -12.23
C LEU A 120 12.15 2.70 -12.63
N GLY A 121 11.20 1.91 -12.13
CA GLY A 121 9.79 2.11 -12.39
C GLY A 121 9.25 3.41 -11.79
N ALA A 122 9.70 3.76 -10.58
CA ALA A 122 9.25 4.96 -9.87
C ALA A 122 9.75 6.27 -10.52
N THR A 123 11.02 6.32 -10.93
CA THR A 123 11.68 7.58 -11.32
C THR A 123 11.83 7.76 -12.83
N VAL A 124 12.04 6.67 -13.57
CA VAL A 124 12.34 6.72 -15.02
C VAL A 124 11.20 6.16 -15.85
N CYS A 125 10.89 4.88 -15.68
CA CYS A 125 9.84 4.17 -16.41
C CYS A 125 8.46 4.46 -15.81
N ARG A 126 8.12 5.75 -15.68
CA ARG A 126 6.87 6.24 -15.09
C ARG A 126 5.65 5.87 -15.93
N ALA A 127 4.48 5.81 -15.29
CA ALA A 127 3.22 5.48 -15.97
C ALA A 127 2.90 6.49 -17.08
N SER A 128 3.07 7.79 -16.81
CA SER A 128 2.95 8.88 -17.78
C SER A 128 4.29 9.56 -17.99
N ASN A 129 4.57 10.00 -19.22
CA ASN A 129 5.80 10.71 -19.60
C ASN A 129 7.08 10.02 -19.10
N PRO A 130 7.32 8.74 -19.47
CA PRO A 130 8.52 8.02 -19.06
C PRO A 130 9.78 8.65 -19.66
N GLY A 131 10.86 8.71 -18.85
CA GLY A 131 12.18 9.19 -19.26
C GLY A 131 12.95 8.17 -20.07
N CYS A 132 12.41 7.73 -21.21
CA CYS A 132 12.99 6.63 -21.99
C CYS A 132 14.41 6.91 -22.52
N ASP A 133 14.78 8.18 -22.71
CA ASP A 133 16.09 8.54 -23.27
C ASP A 133 17.21 8.34 -22.24
N SER A 134 16.92 8.54 -20.96
CA SER A 134 17.83 8.25 -19.84
C SER A 134 17.67 6.85 -19.24
N CYS A 135 16.77 6.02 -19.79
CA CYS A 135 16.54 4.68 -19.27
C CYS A 135 17.74 3.76 -19.58
N PRO A 136 18.32 3.09 -18.55
CA PRO A 136 19.51 2.26 -18.73
C PRO A 136 19.26 1.01 -19.60
N VAL A 137 18.01 0.57 -19.69
CA VAL A 137 17.58 -0.62 -20.47
C VAL A 137 16.79 -0.23 -21.73
N ARG A 138 16.98 0.99 -22.24
CA ARG A 138 16.18 1.51 -23.38
C ARG A 138 16.40 0.74 -24.68
N THR A 139 17.57 0.16 -24.88
CA THR A 139 17.96 -0.57 -26.10
C THR A 139 17.23 -1.90 -26.21
N ASP A 140 16.99 -2.56 -25.07
CA ASP A 140 16.37 -3.88 -25.00
C ASP A 140 14.85 -3.83 -24.77
N CYS A 141 14.30 -2.62 -24.57
CA CYS A 141 12.89 -2.43 -24.25
C CYS A 141 11.98 -2.66 -25.47
N ARG A 142 11.25 -3.79 -25.46
CA ARG A 142 10.33 -4.19 -26.53
C ARG A 142 9.21 -3.18 -26.75
N TRP A 143 8.64 -2.61 -25.69
CA TRP A 143 7.59 -1.59 -25.80
C TRP A 143 8.10 -0.31 -26.45
N ARG A 144 9.35 0.09 -26.18
CA ARG A 144 9.97 1.23 -26.85
C ARG A 144 10.23 0.93 -28.33
N ALA A 145 10.74 -0.26 -28.64
CA ALA A 145 10.99 -0.70 -30.02
C ALA A 145 9.69 -0.75 -30.85
N ALA A 146 8.56 -1.11 -30.22
CA ALA A 146 7.24 -1.11 -30.82
C ALA A 146 6.58 0.29 -30.97
N GLY A 147 7.31 1.38 -30.69
CA GLY A 147 6.77 2.74 -30.81
C GLY A 147 5.91 3.20 -29.64
N ARG A 148 6.03 2.57 -28.46
CA ARG A 148 5.34 2.95 -27.21
C ARG A 148 3.80 2.88 -27.29
N PRO A 149 3.20 1.75 -27.73
CA PRO A 149 1.75 1.62 -27.83
C PRO A 149 1.07 1.85 -26.46
N PRO A 150 -0.05 2.60 -26.40
CA PRO A 150 -0.71 2.91 -25.13
C PRO A 150 -1.39 1.69 -24.51
N GLY A 151 -1.42 1.63 -23.19
CA GLY A 151 -2.21 0.65 -22.45
C GLY A 151 -3.70 1.00 -22.39
N PRO A 152 -4.52 0.08 -21.85
CA PRO A 152 -5.94 0.33 -21.64
C PRO A 152 -6.17 1.50 -20.68
N PRO A 153 -7.26 2.27 -20.87
CA PRO A 153 -7.56 3.43 -20.03
C PRO A 153 -7.77 2.99 -18.58
N ARG A 154 -7.19 3.76 -17.65
CA ARG A 154 -7.39 3.54 -16.21
C ARG A 154 -8.51 4.46 -15.71
N PRO A 155 -9.61 3.93 -15.16
CA PRO A 155 -10.66 4.76 -14.59
C PRO A 155 -10.10 5.59 -13.44
N ARG A 156 -10.41 6.89 -13.44
CA ARG A 156 -10.05 7.82 -12.36
C ARG A 156 -11.29 8.16 -11.55
N GLN A 157 -11.31 7.75 -10.29
CA GLN A 157 -12.36 8.15 -9.36
C GLN A 157 -11.89 9.37 -8.55
N GLN A 158 -12.69 10.44 -8.57
CA GLN A 158 -12.42 11.63 -7.76
C GLN A 158 -12.51 11.30 -6.27
N TYR A 159 -11.69 11.97 -5.44
CA TYR A 159 -11.72 11.79 -3.99
C TYR A 159 -12.85 12.56 -3.34
N ALA A 160 -13.07 13.80 -3.75
CA ALA A 160 -14.15 14.63 -3.23
C ALA A 160 -15.51 13.94 -3.39
N GLY A 161 -16.37 14.08 -2.37
CA GLY A 161 -17.72 13.51 -2.35
C GLY A 161 -17.82 11.99 -2.12
N THR A 162 -16.70 11.28 -1.96
CA THR A 162 -16.73 9.83 -1.72
C THR A 162 -16.77 9.50 -0.22
N ASP A 163 -17.22 8.29 0.14
CA ASP A 163 -17.26 7.84 1.54
C ASP A 163 -15.87 7.85 2.20
N ARG A 164 -14.80 7.62 1.42
CA ARG A 164 -13.41 7.75 1.91
C ARG A 164 -13.08 9.18 2.33
N ALA A 165 -13.64 10.18 1.66
CA ALA A 165 -13.46 11.59 2.02
C ALA A 165 -14.22 11.95 3.30
N ALA A 166 -15.48 11.50 3.43
CA ALA A 166 -16.25 11.63 4.67
C ALA A 166 -15.52 10.98 5.85
N ARG A 167 -15.06 9.73 5.70
CA ARG A 167 -14.27 9.03 6.74
C ARG A 167 -13.01 9.79 7.13
N GLY A 168 -12.30 10.36 6.15
CA GLY A 168 -11.11 11.17 6.39
C GLY A 168 -11.40 12.43 7.22
N HIS A 169 -12.51 13.11 6.92
CA HIS A 169 -13.01 14.27 7.67
C HIS A 169 -13.25 13.91 9.15
N LEU A 170 -14.02 12.84 9.40
CA LEU A 170 -14.37 12.39 10.74
C LEU A 170 -13.12 12.03 11.57
N LEU A 171 -12.20 11.26 10.99
CA LEU A 171 -10.94 10.89 11.64
C LEU A 171 -10.06 12.10 11.95
N GLN A 172 -10.03 13.10 11.06
CA GLN A 172 -9.26 14.32 11.28
C GLN A 172 -9.74 15.06 12.53
N ARG A 173 -11.06 15.17 12.73
CA ARG A 173 -11.62 15.88 13.91
C ARG A 173 -11.18 15.27 15.24
N LEU A 174 -11.03 13.95 15.33
CA LEU A 174 -10.52 13.29 16.54
C LEU A 174 -9.01 13.39 16.69
N ARG A 175 -8.28 13.46 15.58
CA ARG A 175 -6.82 13.65 15.60
C ARG A 175 -6.41 15.04 16.07
N ASP A 176 -7.27 16.04 15.86
CA ASP A 176 -7.03 17.42 16.29
C ASP A 176 -7.28 17.62 17.81
N ARG A 177 -7.66 16.55 18.52
CA ARG A 177 -8.00 16.54 19.95
C ARG A 177 -6.93 15.82 20.76
N ALA A 178 -6.95 15.98 22.08
CA ALA A 178 -6.02 15.27 22.96
C ALA A 178 -6.27 13.74 22.88
N PRO A 179 -5.24 12.90 23.09
CA PRO A 179 -5.42 11.45 23.23
C PRO A 179 -6.46 11.12 24.31
N GLY A 180 -7.43 10.25 23.98
CA GLY A 180 -8.50 9.84 24.89
C GLY A 180 -9.76 10.71 24.85
N ASP A 181 -9.72 11.90 24.23
CA ASP A 181 -10.89 12.77 24.08
C ASP A 181 -12.05 12.05 23.37
N VAL A 182 -13.26 12.27 23.89
CA VAL A 182 -14.52 11.80 23.30
C VAL A 182 -15.21 12.97 22.63
N LEU A 183 -15.68 12.77 21.39
CA LEU A 183 -16.50 13.75 20.67
C LEU A 183 -17.89 13.18 20.42
N ALA A 184 -18.91 14.03 20.63
CA ALA A 184 -20.28 13.69 20.29
C ALA A 184 -20.43 13.44 18.78
N ALA A 185 -21.39 12.60 18.42
CA ALA A 185 -21.67 12.26 17.02
C ALA A 185 -21.90 13.51 16.15
N ALA A 186 -22.69 14.46 16.67
CA ALA A 186 -23.03 15.71 16.00
C ALA A 186 -21.78 16.53 15.66
N ASP A 187 -20.81 16.60 16.59
CA ASP A 187 -19.56 17.30 16.36
C ASP A 187 -18.70 16.58 15.31
N LEU A 188 -18.67 15.26 15.30
CA LEU A 188 -17.86 14.51 14.32
C LEU A 188 -18.34 14.69 12.88
N VAL A 189 -19.66 14.69 12.69
CA VAL A 189 -20.26 14.82 11.36
C VAL A 189 -20.36 16.28 10.90
N HIS A 190 -20.29 17.24 11.84
CA HIS A 190 -20.41 18.66 11.52
C HIS A 190 -19.37 19.10 10.47
N GLY A 191 -19.83 19.94 9.53
CA GLY A 191 -19.03 20.46 8.42
C GLY A 191 -18.97 19.55 7.18
N TRP A 192 -19.49 18.32 7.25
CA TRP A 192 -19.69 17.49 6.06
C TRP A 192 -21.05 17.77 5.41
N PRO A 193 -21.14 18.01 4.09
CA PRO A 193 -22.36 18.48 3.44
C PRO A 193 -23.49 17.44 3.35
N ASP A 194 -23.17 16.15 3.31
CA ASP A 194 -24.15 15.06 3.22
C ASP A 194 -24.25 14.29 4.55
N ALA A 195 -25.27 14.60 5.35
CA ALA A 195 -25.48 13.99 6.67
C ALA A 195 -25.63 12.46 6.61
N ALA A 196 -26.35 11.94 5.61
CA ALA A 196 -26.55 10.49 5.47
C ALA A 196 -25.23 9.78 5.13
N GLN A 197 -24.37 10.41 4.33
CA GLN A 197 -23.03 9.92 4.05
C GLN A 197 -22.12 9.98 5.29
N ALA A 198 -22.16 11.06 6.05
CA ALA A 198 -21.37 11.19 7.28
C ALA A 198 -21.75 10.10 8.30
N ASP A 199 -23.04 9.82 8.44
CA ASP A 199 -23.54 8.74 9.31
C ASP A 199 -23.10 7.35 8.84
N ARG A 200 -23.16 7.07 7.53
CA ARG A 200 -22.62 5.82 6.97
C ARG A 200 -21.12 5.72 7.22
N ALA A 201 -20.38 6.81 7.03
CA ALA A 201 -18.95 6.89 7.27
C ALA A 201 -18.61 6.60 8.75
N LEU A 202 -19.32 7.23 9.70
CA LEU A 202 -19.17 7.01 11.13
C LEU A 202 -19.39 5.54 11.50
N ARG A 203 -20.54 4.96 11.09
CA ARG A 203 -20.83 3.53 11.35
C ARG A 203 -19.76 2.62 10.79
N SER A 204 -19.28 2.88 9.57
CA SER A 204 -18.23 2.07 8.95
C SER A 204 -16.87 2.20 9.65
N LEU A 205 -16.56 3.36 10.24
CA LEU A 205 -15.32 3.54 11.02
C LEU A 205 -15.36 2.76 12.33
N VAL A 206 -16.50 2.75 13.01
CA VAL A 206 -16.73 1.94 14.22
C VAL A 206 -16.67 0.45 13.89
N ALA A 207 -17.33 0.02 12.82
CA ALA A 207 -17.29 -1.38 12.37
C ALA A 207 -15.87 -1.84 12.01
N ASP A 208 -15.03 -0.94 11.50
CA ASP A 208 -13.61 -1.20 11.24
C ASP A 208 -12.71 -1.13 12.48
N GLY A 209 -13.27 -0.81 13.65
CA GLY A 209 -12.53 -0.60 14.90
C GLY A 209 -11.59 0.62 14.86
N LEU A 210 -11.78 1.52 13.89
CA LEU A 210 -11.01 2.76 13.78
C LEU A 210 -11.52 3.84 14.73
N LEU A 211 -12.73 3.65 15.25
CA LEU A 211 -13.36 4.44 16.29
C LEU A 211 -13.97 3.50 17.32
N THR A 212 -13.96 3.92 18.58
CA THR A 212 -14.64 3.23 19.67
C THR A 212 -15.77 4.10 20.18
N ALA A 213 -16.96 3.51 20.38
CA ALA A 213 -18.08 4.18 21.04
C ALA A 213 -17.81 4.30 22.54
N ALA A 214 -18.09 5.47 23.09
CA ALA A 214 -18.10 5.79 24.52
C ALA A 214 -19.51 6.25 24.93
N ALA A 215 -19.75 6.46 26.23
CA ALA A 215 -21.05 6.84 26.75
C ALA A 215 -21.66 8.07 26.02
N ASP A 216 -20.82 9.08 25.75
CA ASP A 216 -21.27 10.37 25.20
C ASP A 216 -20.71 10.68 23.81
N GLY A 217 -20.20 9.67 23.08
CA GLY A 217 -19.64 9.92 21.75
C GLY A 217 -18.66 8.86 21.26
N TYR A 218 -17.63 9.32 20.54
CA TYR A 218 -16.62 8.46 19.94
C TYR A 218 -15.21 8.99 20.18
N ARG A 219 -14.25 8.08 20.18
CA ARG A 219 -12.82 8.34 20.25
C ARG A 219 -12.06 7.43 19.30
N LEU A 220 -10.78 7.75 19.06
CA LEU A 220 -9.83 6.86 18.37
C LEU A 220 -9.54 5.59 19.18
#